data_AF-A0A1C2IH84-F1
#
_entry.id   AF-A0A1C2IH84-F1
#
_cell.length_a   1.000
_cell.length_b   1.000
_cell.length_c   1.000
_cell.angle_alpha   90.00
_cell.angle_beta   90.00
_cell.angle_gamma   90.00
#
_symmetry.space_group_name_H-M   'P 1'
#
loop_
_entity.id
_entity.type
_entity.pdbx_description
1 polymer ?
#
loop_
_entity_poly.entity_id
_entity_poly.type
_entity_poly.pdbx_seq_one_letter_code
_entity_poly.pdbx_strand_id
1 'polypeptide(L)'
;MNAAITVTSLVKDPAINVKKTIFIRSGIAGGVDKKESALGSVYINNWIISWAFGHHYLSDQKTLAWAAPGCDDYSIIGKCADYTQNTLENLAYKVNPALLNMAVKASANVELANTSEAQQLDETFKVSSRPKIMTGATITGDDFWIGKENQKIAEQIVHIYTHGQAEYTNTAMEDLGDIAALSRFGLADHYLSIRGISDIDVPPPGKTEEQIWKTGDLYASNLAEENAVRVTKAVIDHLLHENYK
;
A
#
# COMPACT_ATOMS: atom_id res chain seq x y z
N MET A 1 4.00 -0.55 14.09
CA MET A 1 5.15 -0.13 14.98
C MET A 1 6.55 -0.68 14.64
N ASN A 2 6.74 -1.99 14.41
CA ASN A 2 8.08 -2.62 14.27
C ASN A 2 8.95 -2.08 13.13
N ALA A 3 8.32 -1.72 12.01
CA ALA A 3 8.96 -1.15 10.83
C ALA A 3 9.72 0.15 11.16
N ALA A 4 9.06 1.09 11.84
CA ALA A 4 9.64 2.37 12.24
C ALA A 4 10.87 2.20 13.16
N ILE A 5 10.81 1.26 14.11
CA ILE A 5 11.94 0.96 15.01
C ILE A 5 13.13 0.42 14.23
N THR A 6 12.87 -0.51 13.30
CA THR A 6 13.91 -1.12 12.46
C THR A 6 14.60 -0.07 11.60
N VAL A 7 13.83 0.74 10.87
CA VAL A 7 14.35 1.80 10.01
C VAL A 7 15.09 2.87 10.80
N THR A 8 14.54 3.31 11.94
CA THR A 8 15.22 4.27 12.82
C THR A 8 16.56 3.72 13.32
N SER A 9 16.61 2.44 13.67
CA SER A 9 17.85 1.78 14.13
C SER A 9 18.91 1.79 13.02
N LEU A 10 18.54 1.44 11.79
CA LEU A 10 19.44 1.48 10.63
C LEU A 10 19.95 2.90 10.33
N VAL A 11 19.08 3.91 10.37
CA VAL A 11 19.44 5.30 10.09
C VAL A 11 20.34 5.89 11.17
N LYS A 12 20.19 5.45 12.42
CA LYS A 12 20.96 5.94 13.57
C LYS A 12 22.26 5.18 13.82
N ASP A 13 22.48 4.04 13.18
CA ASP A 13 23.71 3.27 13.31
C ASP A 13 24.89 4.04 12.68
N PRO A 14 25.90 4.47 13.45
CA PRO A 14 27.04 5.21 12.92
C PRO A 14 27.92 4.38 11.97
N ALA A 15 27.80 3.05 11.96
CA ALA A 15 28.52 2.18 11.04
C ALA A 15 27.92 2.15 9.62
N ILE A 16 26.69 2.65 9.44
CA ILE A 16 25.96 2.59 8.16
C ILE A 16 25.82 4.01 7.60
N ASN A 17 26.42 4.28 6.43
CA ASN A 17 26.22 5.56 5.74
C ASN A 17 24.95 5.52 4.89
N VAL A 18 23.87 6.10 5.39
CA VAL A 18 22.56 6.11 4.72
C VAL A 18 22.33 7.29 3.75
N LYS A 19 23.29 8.20 3.59
CA LYS A 19 23.11 9.45 2.82
C LYS A 19 22.75 9.25 1.34
N LYS A 20 23.09 8.10 0.76
CA LYS A 20 22.76 7.74 -0.63
C LYS A 20 22.02 6.40 -0.71
N THR A 21 21.50 5.92 0.42
CA THR A 21 20.82 4.63 0.50
C THR A 21 19.38 4.80 0.05
N ILE A 22 18.91 3.90 -0.82
CA ILE A 22 17.49 3.73 -1.13
C ILE A 22 16.94 2.63 -0.23
N PHE A 23 15.80 2.89 0.41
CA PHE A 23 15.09 1.96 1.27
C PHE A 23 13.90 1.40 0.50
N ILE A 24 13.89 0.10 0.26
CA ILE A 24 12.81 -0.57 -0.47
C ILE A 24 12.10 -1.53 0.48
N ARG A 25 10.81 -1.28 0.70
CA ARG A 25 9.92 -2.27 1.32
C ARG A 25 9.41 -3.21 0.24
N SER A 26 9.93 -4.43 0.23
CA SER A 26 9.41 -5.53 -0.58
C SER A 26 8.60 -6.46 0.32
N GLY A 27 7.31 -6.63 0.03
CA GLY A 27 6.44 -7.48 0.83
C GLY A 27 5.15 -7.81 0.10
N ILE A 28 4.19 -8.38 0.83
CA ILE A 28 2.85 -8.67 0.32
C ILE A 28 1.83 -7.63 0.81
N ALA A 29 0.67 -7.60 0.17
CA ALA A 29 -0.46 -6.74 0.49
C ALA A 29 -1.79 -7.38 0.06
N GLY A 30 -2.88 -6.95 0.70
CA GLY A 30 -4.24 -7.23 0.22
C GLY A 30 -4.60 -6.27 -0.92
N GLY A 31 -5.12 -6.80 -2.02
CA GLY A 31 -5.55 -6.04 -3.19
C GLY A 31 -7.03 -5.67 -3.15
N VAL A 32 -7.43 -4.72 -3.98
CA VAL A 32 -8.83 -4.28 -4.09
C VAL A 32 -9.69 -5.22 -4.96
N ASP A 33 -11.01 -5.19 -4.76
CA ASP A 33 -12.06 -5.84 -5.59
C ASP A 33 -12.19 -5.15 -6.95
N LYS A 34 -11.11 -5.13 -7.73
CA LYS A 34 -11.05 -4.60 -9.09
C LYS A 34 -10.52 -5.67 -10.03
N LYS A 35 -11.03 -5.65 -11.27
CA LYS A 35 -10.71 -6.65 -12.29
C LYS A 35 -9.20 -6.76 -12.54
N GLU A 36 -8.45 -5.68 -12.38
CA GLU A 36 -7.01 -5.63 -12.64
C GLU A 36 -6.16 -6.17 -11.47
N SER A 37 -6.75 -6.37 -10.28
CA SER A 37 -6.05 -6.77 -9.05
C SER A 37 -5.91 -8.29 -8.92
N ALA A 38 -5.44 -8.94 -9.99
CA ALA A 38 -5.14 -10.37 -9.99
C ALA A 38 -4.15 -10.73 -8.87
N LEU A 39 -4.32 -11.87 -8.21
CA LEU A 39 -3.36 -12.38 -7.24
C LEU A 39 -1.98 -12.53 -7.90
N GLY A 40 -0.94 -12.21 -7.14
CA GLY A 40 0.43 -12.15 -7.65
C GLY A 40 0.75 -10.89 -8.48
N SER A 41 -0.20 -9.97 -8.72
CA SER A 41 0.13 -8.64 -9.25
C SER A 41 1.04 -7.90 -8.29
N VAL A 42 1.80 -6.93 -8.79
CA VAL A 42 2.73 -6.13 -7.98
C VAL A 42 2.41 -4.65 -8.14
N TYR A 43 2.21 -3.96 -7.02
CA TYR A 43 2.10 -2.51 -6.98
C TYR A 43 3.41 -1.88 -6.53
N ILE A 44 3.91 -0.92 -7.33
CA ILE A 44 4.93 0.03 -6.91
C ILE A 44 4.17 1.27 -6.43
N ASN A 45 4.08 1.43 -5.12
CA ASN A 45 3.17 2.40 -4.51
C ASN A 45 3.67 3.84 -4.71
N ASN A 46 2.77 4.73 -5.13
CA ASN A 46 3.06 6.15 -5.37
C ASN A 46 2.70 7.04 -4.16
N TRP A 47 1.86 6.53 -3.26
CA TRP A 47 1.45 7.17 -2.02
C TRP A 47 1.33 6.14 -0.90
N ILE A 48 1.76 6.54 0.30
CA ILE A 48 1.63 5.76 1.53
C ILE A 48 0.70 6.52 2.47
N ILE A 49 -0.46 5.95 2.77
CA ILE A 49 -1.53 6.65 3.48
C ILE A 49 -1.89 5.92 4.78
N SER A 50 -1.97 6.66 5.88
CA SER A 50 -2.39 6.13 7.18
C SER A 50 -3.87 5.73 7.14
N TRP A 51 -4.17 4.51 7.59
CA TRP A 51 -5.53 4.07 7.92
C TRP A 51 -6.03 4.76 9.19
N ALA A 52 -5.15 4.86 10.20
CA ALA A 52 -5.53 5.09 11.59
C ALA A 52 -5.86 6.54 11.97
N PHE A 53 -5.56 7.53 11.10
CA PHE A 53 -5.71 8.93 11.46
C PHE A 53 -7.03 9.54 10.98
N GLY A 54 -8.09 9.09 11.63
CA GLY A 54 -9.40 9.72 11.68
C GLY A 54 -10.16 9.15 12.87
N HIS A 55 -11.33 9.70 13.20
CA HIS A 55 -12.20 9.06 14.18
C HIS A 55 -12.92 7.90 13.50
N HIS A 56 -12.55 6.66 13.87
CA HIS A 56 -13.31 5.48 13.48
C HIS A 56 -14.41 5.26 14.51
N TYR A 57 -15.66 5.54 14.16
CA TYR A 57 -16.81 5.19 15.00
C TYR A 57 -17.47 3.93 14.44
N LEU A 58 -17.43 2.84 15.20
CA LEU A 58 -18.16 1.62 14.87
C LEU A 58 -19.63 1.86 15.18
N SER A 59 -20.41 2.40 14.23
CA SER A 59 -21.85 2.52 14.39
C SER A 59 -22.55 1.38 13.68
N ASP A 60 -23.31 0.59 14.42
CA ASP A 60 -24.29 -0.34 13.87
C ASP A 60 -25.41 0.39 13.10
N GLN A 61 -25.58 1.72 13.25
CA GLN A 61 -26.72 2.46 12.70
C GLN A 61 -26.47 3.93 12.30
N LYS A 62 -25.43 4.19 11.48
CA LYS A 62 -25.25 5.44 10.71
C LYS A 62 -24.83 6.69 11.52
N THR A 63 -23.55 6.79 11.88
CA THR A 63 -22.73 7.97 11.52
C THR A 63 -21.23 7.76 11.75
N LEU A 64 -20.47 8.07 10.69
CA LEU A 64 -19.00 8.17 10.49
C LEU A 64 -18.11 6.99 10.92
N ALA A 65 -17.81 6.10 9.96
CA ALA A 65 -16.80 5.05 10.11
C ALA A 65 -15.34 5.55 9.99
N TRP A 66 -15.13 6.74 9.41
CA TRP A 66 -13.90 7.53 9.47
C TRP A 66 -14.26 9.02 9.32
N ALA A 67 -13.84 9.88 10.26
CA ALA A 67 -14.06 11.32 10.19
C ALA A 67 -12.86 12.12 10.67
N ALA A 68 -12.46 13.13 9.92
CA ALA A 68 -11.65 14.22 10.45
C ALA A 68 -12.50 15.01 11.47
N PRO A 69 -12.05 15.22 12.73
CA PRO A 69 -12.81 16.00 13.70
C PRO A 69 -13.08 17.42 13.17
N GLY A 70 -14.35 17.84 13.19
CA GLY A 70 -14.80 19.16 12.71
C GLY A 70 -15.12 19.25 11.21
N CYS A 71 -15.00 18.15 10.45
CA CYS A 71 -15.38 18.06 9.04
C CYS A 71 -16.69 17.27 8.88
N ASP A 72 -17.76 17.94 8.44
CA ASP A 72 -19.12 17.38 8.32
C ASP A 72 -19.53 17.03 6.89
N ASP A 73 -18.75 17.41 5.87
CA ASP A 73 -19.03 17.07 4.47
C ASP A 73 -17.74 16.94 3.64
N TYR A 74 -17.40 15.68 3.31
CA TYR A 74 -16.21 15.30 2.56
C TYR A 74 -16.37 15.43 1.05
N SER A 75 -17.59 15.63 0.54
CA SER A 75 -17.85 15.72 -0.90
C SER A 75 -17.42 17.07 -1.50
N ILE A 76 -17.17 18.07 -0.65
CA ILE A 76 -16.82 19.43 -1.05
C ILE A 76 -15.30 19.62 -0.97
N ILE A 77 -14.67 19.77 -2.15
CA ILE A 77 -13.23 20.03 -2.28
C ILE A 77 -12.86 21.27 -1.46
N GLY A 78 -11.86 21.14 -0.59
CA GLY A 78 -11.32 22.23 0.22
C GLY A 78 -12.05 22.51 1.54
N LYS A 79 -13.25 21.96 1.76
CA LYS A 79 -14.00 22.17 3.02
C LYS A 79 -13.25 21.65 4.26
N CYS A 80 -12.43 20.61 4.08
CA CYS A 80 -11.66 19.98 5.15
C CYS A 80 -10.15 20.17 4.94
N ALA A 81 -9.78 21.24 4.21
CA ALA A 81 -8.39 21.58 3.88
C ALA A 81 -7.51 21.72 5.12
N ASP A 82 -8.00 22.39 6.18
CA ASP A 82 -7.26 22.64 7.41
C ASP A 82 -6.80 21.34 8.11
N TYR A 83 -7.57 20.25 7.97
CA TYR A 83 -7.19 18.93 8.49
C TYR A 83 -6.13 18.26 7.62
N THR A 84 -6.33 18.28 6.29
CA THR A 84 -5.37 17.72 5.32
C THR A 84 -4.03 18.47 5.27
N GLN A 85 -4.03 19.74 5.70
CA GLN A 85 -2.85 20.61 5.73
C GLN A 85 -2.13 20.58 7.08
N ASN A 86 -2.66 19.88 8.09
CA ASN A 86 -2.02 19.81 9.39
C ASN A 86 -0.72 19.00 9.30
N THR A 87 0.40 19.74 9.30
CA THR A 87 1.77 19.21 9.19
C THR A 87 2.25 18.45 10.41
N LEU A 88 1.48 18.40 11.51
CA LEU A 88 1.93 17.78 12.75
C LEU A 88 2.06 16.25 12.63
N GLU A 89 1.29 15.61 11.76
CA GLU A 89 1.01 14.17 11.92
C GLU A 89 1.40 13.25 10.78
N ASN A 90 1.97 13.75 9.66
CA ASN A 90 2.76 12.89 8.77
C ASN A 90 1.97 11.63 8.27
N LEU A 91 0.76 11.85 7.78
CA LEU A 91 -0.27 10.82 7.58
C LEU A 91 -0.38 10.31 6.15
N ALA A 92 0.17 11.08 5.23
CA ALA A 92 0.13 10.81 3.82
C ALA A 92 1.48 11.23 3.25
N TYR A 93 2.16 10.28 2.62
CA TYR A 93 3.44 10.51 2.01
C TYR A 93 3.36 10.23 0.53
N LYS A 94 3.72 11.23 -0.27
CA LYS A 94 3.97 11.03 -1.69
C LYS A 94 5.36 10.45 -1.86
N VAL A 95 5.45 9.31 -2.54
CA VAL A 95 6.74 8.72 -2.92
C VAL A 95 7.41 9.63 -3.96
N ASN A 96 8.73 9.76 -3.88
CA ASN A 96 9.50 10.60 -4.78
C ASN A 96 9.21 10.25 -6.27
N PRO A 97 8.67 11.17 -7.08
CA PRO A 97 8.24 10.84 -8.45
C PRO A 97 9.38 10.37 -9.36
N ALA A 98 10.60 10.88 -9.18
CA ALA A 98 11.74 10.45 -9.99
C ALA A 98 12.16 9.01 -9.65
N LEU A 99 12.20 8.68 -8.37
CA LEU A 99 12.51 7.33 -7.89
C LEU A 99 11.42 6.33 -8.30
N LEU A 100 10.14 6.71 -8.20
CA LEU A 100 9.01 5.92 -8.67
C LEU A 100 9.09 5.64 -10.17
N ASN A 101 9.28 6.68 -10.99
CA ASN A 101 9.34 6.56 -12.45
C ASN A 101 10.51 5.67 -12.89
N MET A 102 11.65 5.77 -12.20
CA MET A 102 12.78 4.87 -12.39
C MET A 102 12.38 3.42 -12.10
N ALA A 103 11.75 3.14 -10.95
CA ALA A 103 11.35 1.79 -10.56
C ALA A 103 10.35 1.17 -11.53
N VAL A 104 9.37 1.96 -12.01
CA VAL A 104 8.42 1.53 -13.06
C VAL A 104 9.14 1.20 -14.35
N LYS A 105 10.09 2.02 -14.78
CA LYS A 105 10.88 1.76 -15.99
C LYS A 105 11.75 0.50 -15.85
N ALA A 106 12.40 0.33 -14.70
CA ALA A 106 13.26 -0.82 -14.40
C ALA A 106 12.47 -2.15 -14.40
N SER A 107 11.19 -2.10 -14.02
CA SER A 107 10.33 -3.28 -13.88
C SER A 107 9.47 -3.59 -15.11
N ALA A 108 9.46 -2.73 -16.14
CA ALA A 108 8.54 -2.82 -17.27
C ALA A 108 8.56 -4.16 -18.05
N ASN A 109 9.70 -4.87 -18.04
CA ASN A 109 9.88 -6.15 -18.74
C ASN A 109 9.98 -7.35 -17.79
N VAL A 110 9.67 -7.17 -16.50
CA VAL A 110 9.69 -8.28 -15.54
C VAL A 110 8.51 -9.20 -15.81
N GLU A 111 8.82 -10.47 -16.09
CA GLU A 111 7.81 -11.52 -16.18
C GLU A 111 7.38 -11.98 -14.79
N LEU A 112 6.11 -11.73 -14.46
CA LEU A 112 5.50 -12.20 -13.23
C LEU A 112 5.12 -13.68 -13.37
N ALA A 113 5.41 -14.46 -12.33
CA ALA A 113 4.92 -15.82 -12.18
C ALA A 113 3.39 -15.82 -12.03
N ASN A 114 2.76 -16.94 -12.35
CA ASN A 114 1.33 -17.18 -12.14
C ASN A 114 1.12 -18.69 -11.94
N THR A 115 0.27 -19.08 -11.00
CA THR A 115 0.05 -20.50 -10.65
C THR A 115 -1.39 -20.92 -10.88
N SER A 116 -1.63 -22.22 -11.05
CA SER A 116 -2.98 -22.78 -11.18
C SER A 116 -3.85 -22.47 -9.96
N GLU A 117 -3.26 -22.47 -8.77
CA GLU A 117 -3.96 -22.20 -7.52
C GLU A 117 -4.41 -20.73 -7.44
N ALA A 118 -3.53 -19.79 -7.82
CA ALA A 118 -3.88 -18.37 -7.88
C ALA A 118 -4.97 -18.10 -8.93
N GLN A 119 -4.90 -18.76 -10.10
CA GLN A 119 -5.93 -18.63 -11.13
C GLN A 119 -7.32 -19.08 -10.65
N GLN A 120 -7.40 -20.18 -9.87
CA GLN A 120 -8.65 -20.64 -9.27
C GLN A 120 -9.21 -19.65 -8.24
N LEU A 121 -8.32 -19.02 -7.46
CA LEU A 121 -8.71 -17.97 -6.53
C LEU A 121 -9.17 -16.72 -7.29
N ASP A 122 -8.46 -16.30 -8.33
CA ASP A 122 -8.85 -15.17 -9.19
C ASP A 122 -10.25 -15.37 -9.79
N GLU A 123 -10.56 -16.59 -10.25
CA GLU A 123 -11.90 -16.98 -10.71
C GLU A 123 -12.95 -16.87 -9.59
N THR A 124 -12.60 -17.29 -8.37
CA THR A 124 -13.46 -17.20 -7.19
C THR A 124 -13.78 -15.74 -6.86
N PHE A 125 -12.79 -14.85 -6.91
CA PHE A 125 -12.96 -13.40 -6.68
C PHE A 125 -13.51 -12.65 -7.90
N LYS A 126 -13.59 -13.29 -9.08
CA LYS A 126 -13.99 -12.69 -10.36
C LYS A 126 -13.07 -11.56 -10.82
N VAL A 127 -11.78 -11.66 -10.51
CA VAL A 127 -10.74 -10.76 -11.02
C VAL A 127 -10.07 -11.38 -12.26
N SER A 128 -9.23 -10.61 -12.96
CA SER A 128 -8.39 -11.13 -14.03
C SER A 128 -7.47 -12.23 -13.50
N SER A 129 -7.23 -13.29 -14.26
CA SER A 129 -6.31 -14.38 -13.88
C SER A 129 -4.86 -14.13 -14.36
N ARG A 130 -4.50 -12.87 -14.63
CA ARG A 130 -3.20 -12.48 -15.16
C ARG A 130 -2.58 -11.37 -14.32
N PRO A 131 -1.51 -11.66 -13.56
CA PRO A 131 -0.83 -10.67 -12.75
C PRO A 131 -0.15 -9.60 -13.60
N LYS A 132 -0.11 -8.37 -13.07
CA LYS A 132 0.49 -7.19 -13.72
C LYS A 132 1.31 -6.38 -12.73
N ILE A 133 2.19 -5.55 -13.26
CA ILE A 133 2.91 -4.52 -12.50
C ILE A 133 2.17 -3.20 -12.69
N MET A 134 1.80 -2.56 -11.58
CA MET A 134 0.96 -1.36 -11.57
C MET A 134 1.46 -0.36 -10.51
N THR A 135 0.85 0.82 -10.48
CA THR A 135 1.10 1.85 -9.46
C THR A 135 -0.19 2.28 -8.82
N GLY A 136 -0.16 2.63 -7.54
CA GLY A 136 -1.32 3.15 -6.81
C GLY A 136 -0.96 3.53 -5.39
N ALA A 137 -1.95 3.99 -4.62
CA ALA A 137 -1.77 4.26 -3.21
C ALA A 137 -1.97 2.98 -2.41
N THR A 138 -1.10 2.79 -1.39
CA THR A 138 -1.34 1.83 -0.32
C THR A 138 -1.90 2.54 0.89
N ILE A 139 -2.88 1.92 1.54
CA ILE A 139 -3.29 2.29 2.88
C ILE A 139 -2.59 1.41 3.91
N THR A 140 -2.37 1.91 5.11
CA THR A 140 -1.59 1.19 6.12
C THR A 140 -2.02 1.46 7.55
N GLY A 141 -2.24 0.37 8.29
CA GLY A 141 -2.69 0.35 9.68
C GLY A 141 -1.99 -0.75 10.49
N ASP A 142 -2.25 -0.79 11.80
CA ASP A 142 -1.72 -1.82 12.71
C ASP A 142 -2.75 -2.96 12.97
N ASP A 143 -3.80 -3.05 12.13
CA ASP A 143 -4.83 -4.08 12.15
C ASP A 143 -5.16 -4.63 10.74
N PHE A 144 -5.55 -5.90 10.69
CA PHE A 144 -6.12 -6.52 9.49
C PHE A 144 -7.62 -6.28 9.46
N TRP A 145 -8.13 -5.85 8.32
CA TRP A 145 -9.55 -5.67 8.06
C TRP A 145 -9.92 -6.26 6.70
N ILE A 146 -11.19 -6.61 6.55
CA ILE A 146 -11.77 -7.08 5.29
C ILE A 146 -13.19 -6.51 5.17
N GLY A 147 -13.66 -6.26 3.94
CA GLY A 147 -15.06 -5.92 3.69
C GLY A 147 -15.24 -4.70 2.78
N LYS A 148 -16.36 -4.71 2.05
CA LYS A 148 -16.67 -3.67 1.04
C LYS A 148 -16.86 -2.28 1.64
N GLU A 149 -17.32 -2.20 2.88
CA GLU A 149 -17.47 -0.91 3.56
C GLU A 149 -16.10 -0.33 3.94
N ASN A 150 -15.19 -1.15 4.47
CA ASN A 150 -13.82 -0.75 4.77
C ASN A 150 -13.05 -0.34 3.50
N GLN A 151 -13.21 -1.08 2.41
CA GLN A 151 -12.62 -0.73 1.12
C GLN A 151 -13.09 0.66 0.63
N LYS A 152 -14.40 0.97 0.73
CA LYS A 152 -14.93 2.29 0.38
C LYS A 152 -14.38 3.41 1.26
N ILE A 153 -14.22 3.14 2.56
CA ILE A 153 -13.61 4.09 3.49
C ILE A 153 -12.15 4.34 3.08
N ALA A 154 -11.39 3.28 2.76
CA ALA A 154 -10.02 3.40 2.30
C ALA A 154 -9.91 4.23 1.01
N GLU A 155 -10.81 4.02 0.05
CA GLU A 155 -10.91 4.85 -1.16
C GLU A 155 -11.14 6.32 -0.85
N GLN A 156 -12.05 6.63 0.08
CA GLN A 156 -12.33 8.00 0.51
C GLN A 156 -11.12 8.65 1.18
N ILE A 157 -10.47 7.93 2.11
CA ILE A 157 -9.26 8.38 2.80
C ILE A 157 -8.17 8.74 1.78
N VAL A 158 -7.88 7.84 0.84
CA VAL A 158 -6.88 8.07 -0.21
C VAL A 158 -7.27 9.29 -1.06
N HIS A 159 -8.53 9.40 -1.49
CA HIS A 159 -8.99 10.53 -2.29
C HIS A 159 -8.76 11.87 -1.57
N ILE A 160 -9.10 11.94 -0.27
CA ILE A 160 -8.96 13.14 0.55
C ILE A 160 -7.49 13.50 0.72
N TYR A 161 -6.66 12.58 1.20
CA TYR A 161 -5.25 12.86 1.52
C TYR A 161 -4.39 13.14 0.30
N THR A 162 -4.77 12.60 -0.86
CA THR A 162 -4.03 12.84 -2.11
C THR A 162 -4.64 13.97 -2.94
N HIS A 163 -5.73 14.59 -2.48
CA HIS A 163 -6.52 15.55 -3.26
C HIS A 163 -6.89 15.00 -4.66
N GLY A 164 -7.28 13.72 -4.71
CA GLY A 164 -7.62 13.01 -5.93
C GLY A 164 -6.45 12.65 -6.85
N GLN A 165 -5.19 12.81 -6.41
CA GLN A 165 -4.01 12.48 -7.22
C GLN A 165 -3.68 10.98 -7.26
N ALA A 166 -4.28 10.17 -6.40
CA ALA A 166 -4.02 8.73 -6.36
C ALA A 166 -5.30 7.91 -6.17
N GLU A 167 -5.23 6.65 -6.58
CA GLU A 167 -6.27 5.67 -6.38
C GLU A 167 -5.85 4.67 -5.30
N TYR A 168 -6.79 4.28 -4.44
CA TYR A 168 -6.59 3.16 -3.52
C TYR A 168 -6.48 1.85 -4.30
N THR A 169 -5.44 1.06 -3.98
CA THR A 169 -5.13 -0.17 -4.73
C THR A 169 -4.74 -1.36 -3.86
N ASN A 170 -4.15 -1.12 -2.69
CA ASN A 170 -3.74 -2.19 -1.79
C ASN A 170 -3.62 -1.72 -0.33
N THR A 171 -3.65 -2.68 0.60
CA THR A 171 -3.50 -2.45 2.04
C THR A 171 -2.36 -3.30 2.62
N ALA A 172 -1.56 -2.70 3.51
CA ALA A 172 -0.41 -3.32 4.17
C ALA A 172 -0.17 -2.70 5.56
N MET A 173 0.85 -3.13 6.31
CA MET A 173 1.02 -2.72 7.71
C MET A 173 2.32 -1.96 8.01
N GLU A 174 3.35 -2.08 7.17
CA GLU A 174 4.68 -1.57 7.51
C GLU A 174 4.99 -0.19 6.92
N ASP A 175 4.39 0.14 5.77
CA ASP A 175 4.88 1.21 4.89
C ASP A 175 4.88 2.58 5.56
N LEU A 176 3.84 2.90 6.34
CA LEU A 176 3.77 4.18 7.04
C LEU A 176 4.91 4.31 8.04
N GLY A 177 5.20 3.23 8.78
CA GLY A 177 6.28 3.21 9.76
C GLY A 177 7.64 3.44 9.12
N ASP A 178 7.89 2.85 7.95
CA ASP A 178 9.14 3.02 7.21
C ASP A 178 9.33 4.47 6.78
N ILE A 179 8.39 5.01 5.98
CA ILE A 179 8.55 6.35 5.42
C ILE A 179 8.44 7.44 6.48
N ALA A 180 7.64 7.23 7.54
CA ALA A 180 7.57 8.17 8.64
C ALA A 180 8.87 8.24 9.43
N ALA A 181 9.52 7.10 9.69
CA ALA A 181 10.84 7.09 10.31
C ALA A 181 11.87 7.80 9.42
N LEU A 182 11.93 7.48 8.12
CA LEU A 182 12.85 8.13 7.16
C LEU A 182 12.62 9.64 7.07
N SER A 183 11.37 10.09 7.07
CA SER A 183 10.99 11.50 7.03
C SER A 183 11.58 12.30 8.19
N ARG A 184 11.64 11.74 9.40
CA ARG A 184 12.24 12.40 10.57
C ARG A 184 13.75 12.67 10.41
N PHE A 185 14.40 12.02 9.46
CA PHE A 185 15.82 12.21 9.15
C PHE A 185 16.07 12.83 7.77
N GLY A 186 15.02 13.35 7.11
CA GLY A 186 15.13 13.95 5.78
C GLY A 186 15.38 12.93 4.65
N LEU A 187 15.02 11.67 4.85
CA LEU A 187 15.24 10.56 3.91
C LEU A 187 13.95 10.02 3.29
N ALA A 188 12.81 10.71 3.43
CA ALA A 188 11.55 10.25 2.85
C ALA A 188 11.63 10.05 1.31
N ASP A 189 12.39 10.92 0.64
CA ASP A 189 12.62 10.84 -0.81
C ASP A 189 13.43 9.61 -1.25
N HIS A 190 13.96 8.83 -0.31
CA HIS A 190 14.75 7.63 -0.56
C HIS A 190 13.94 6.34 -0.42
N TYR A 191 12.62 6.44 -0.22
CA TYR A 191 11.76 5.29 0.04
C TYR A 191 11.02 4.80 -1.21
N LEU A 192 10.93 3.48 -1.38
CA LEU A 192 10.03 2.80 -2.30
C LEU A 192 9.25 1.70 -1.57
N SER A 193 8.00 1.53 -1.95
CA SER A 193 7.14 0.43 -1.52
C SER A 193 6.75 -0.41 -2.72
N ILE A 194 7.05 -1.71 -2.65
CA ILE A 194 6.79 -2.71 -3.68
C ILE A 194 6.02 -3.85 -3.02
N ARG A 195 4.76 -4.02 -3.40
CA ARG A 195 3.82 -4.95 -2.76
C ARG A 195 3.24 -5.95 -3.74
N GLY A 196 3.46 -7.24 -3.50
CA GLY A 196 2.79 -8.33 -4.20
C GLY A 196 1.41 -8.61 -3.62
N ILE A 197 0.40 -8.82 -4.46
CA ILE A 197 -0.98 -9.03 -4.00
C ILE A 197 -1.18 -10.49 -3.58
N SER A 198 -1.34 -10.72 -2.27
CA SER A 198 -1.48 -12.05 -1.67
C SER A 198 -2.94 -12.49 -1.48
N ASP A 199 -3.85 -11.54 -1.40
CA ASP A 199 -5.26 -11.74 -1.05
C ASP A 199 -6.06 -10.52 -1.54
N ILE A 200 -7.39 -10.56 -1.40
CA ILE A 200 -8.29 -9.46 -1.75
C ILE A 200 -8.98 -8.97 -0.48
N ASP A 201 -9.03 -7.66 -0.29
CA ASP A 201 -9.53 -6.97 0.92
C ASP A 201 -11.06 -7.00 1.08
N VAL A 202 -11.75 -7.88 0.34
CA VAL A 202 -13.18 -8.17 0.49
C VAL A 202 -13.44 -9.68 0.45
N PRO A 203 -14.51 -10.18 1.09
CA PRO A 203 -14.91 -11.57 0.93
C PRO A 203 -15.25 -11.88 -0.54
N PRO A 204 -14.98 -13.09 -1.04
CA PRO A 204 -15.39 -13.48 -2.37
C PRO A 204 -16.92 -13.46 -2.51
N PRO A 205 -17.46 -13.31 -3.73
CA PRO A 205 -18.89 -13.27 -3.98
C PRO A 205 -19.65 -14.43 -3.30
N GLY A 206 -20.64 -14.08 -2.47
CA GLY A 206 -21.46 -15.05 -1.74
C GLY A 206 -20.91 -15.46 -0.37
N LYS A 207 -19.77 -14.92 0.07
CA LYS A 207 -19.27 -15.03 1.45
C LYS A 207 -19.51 -13.76 2.24
N THR A 208 -19.68 -13.91 3.55
CA THR A 208 -19.73 -12.78 4.51
C THR A 208 -18.37 -12.60 5.18
N GLU A 209 -18.13 -11.40 5.72
CA GLU A 209 -16.94 -11.12 6.53
C GLU A 209 -16.85 -12.07 7.75
N GLU A 210 -18.00 -12.40 8.38
CA GLU A 210 -18.07 -13.39 9.48
C GLU A 210 -17.54 -14.77 9.08
N GLN A 211 -17.82 -15.22 7.86
CA GLN A 211 -17.30 -16.49 7.37
C GLN A 211 -15.79 -16.43 7.19
N ILE A 212 -15.26 -15.31 6.68
CA ILE A 212 -13.82 -15.11 6.53
C ILE A 212 -13.13 -15.07 7.90
N TRP A 213 -13.63 -14.32 8.88
CA TRP A 213 -13.06 -14.32 10.24
C TRP A 213 -13.01 -15.71 10.87
N LYS A 214 -13.96 -16.60 10.55
CA LYS A 214 -13.99 -17.98 11.06
C LYS A 214 -13.05 -18.93 10.33
N THR A 215 -12.73 -18.67 9.07
CA THR A 215 -12.03 -19.62 8.18
C THR A 215 -10.65 -19.14 7.71
N GLY A 216 -10.31 -17.88 7.94
CA GLY A 216 -9.13 -17.22 7.40
C GLY A 216 -9.34 -16.72 5.98
N ASP A 217 -8.48 -15.79 5.53
CA ASP A 217 -8.53 -15.31 4.15
C ASP A 217 -7.97 -16.33 3.17
N LEU A 218 -8.31 -16.14 1.89
CA LEU A 218 -7.78 -16.96 0.80
C LEU A 218 -6.50 -16.32 0.28
N TYR A 219 -5.37 -16.97 0.53
CA TYR A 219 -4.04 -16.44 0.24
C TYR A 219 -3.34 -17.13 -0.93
N ALA A 220 -2.60 -16.34 -1.70
CA ALA A 220 -1.58 -16.73 -2.66
C ALA A 220 -0.19 -16.15 -2.26
N SER A 221 0.16 -16.21 -0.97
CA SER A 221 1.34 -15.52 -0.42
C SER A 221 2.65 -15.87 -1.11
N ASN A 222 2.92 -17.15 -1.38
CA ASN A 222 4.16 -17.56 -2.05
C ASN A 222 4.31 -16.91 -3.43
N LEU A 223 3.22 -16.82 -4.19
CA LEU A 223 3.22 -16.18 -5.50
C LEU A 223 3.44 -14.67 -5.38
N ALA A 224 2.75 -14.03 -4.44
CA ALA A 224 2.87 -12.61 -4.16
C ALA A 224 4.30 -12.23 -3.75
N GLU A 225 4.91 -13.00 -2.84
CA GLU A 225 6.29 -12.83 -2.40
C GLU A 225 7.28 -13.00 -3.56
N GLU A 226 7.13 -14.08 -4.34
CA GLU A 226 7.99 -14.34 -5.49
C GLU A 226 7.95 -13.16 -6.48
N ASN A 227 6.76 -12.69 -6.81
CA ASN A 227 6.58 -11.59 -7.76
C ASN A 227 7.07 -10.25 -7.21
N ALA A 228 6.85 -9.95 -5.93
CA ALA A 228 7.42 -8.77 -5.28
C ALA A 228 8.96 -8.80 -5.31
N VAL A 229 9.58 -9.96 -5.07
CA VAL A 229 11.04 -10.15 -5.16
C VAL A 229 11.53 -9.98 -6.59
N ARG A 230 10.84 -10.54 -7.60
CA ARG A 230 11.20 -10.38 -9.03
C ARG A 230 11.25 -8.90 -9.43
N VAL A 231 10.24 -8.13 -9.07
CA VAL A 231 10.16 -6.69 -9.35
C VAL A 231 11.24 -5.93 -8.57
N THR A 232 11.37 -6.19 -7.26
CA THR A 232 12.37 -5.54 -6.41
C THR A 232 13.79 -5.79 -6.91
N LYS A 233 14.10 -7.00 -7.34
CA LYS A 233 15.41 -7.35 -7.91
C LYS A 233 15.71 -6.52 -9.17
N ALA A 234 14.75 -6.38 -10.08
CA ALA A 234 14.94 -5.56 -11.28
C ALA A 234 15.22 -4.09 -10.95
N VAL A 235 14.54 -3.54 -9.94
CA VAL A 235 14.79 -2.18 -9.44
C VAL A 235 16.19 -2.05 -8.83
N ILE A 236 16.60 -3.02 -8.00
CA ILE A 236 17.94 -3.05 -7.40
C ILE A 236 19.03 -3.15 -8.47
N ASP A 237 18.88 -4.07 -9.42
CA ASP A 237 19.84 -4.26 -10.52
C ASP A 237 19.98 -2.96 -11.33
N HIS A 238 18.86 -2.29 -11.63
CA HIS A 238 18.88 -0.99 -12.32
C HIS A 238 19.62 0.10 -11.51
N LEU A 239 19.32 0.25 -10.23
CA LEU A 239 20.00 1.19 -9.33
C LEU A 239 21.51 0.93 -9.24
N LEU A 240 21.91 -0.34 -9.22
CA LEU A 240 23.33 -0.72 -9.17
C LEU A 240 24.04 -0.58 -10.52
N HIS A 241 23.33 -0.52 -11.64
CA HIS A 241 23.94 -0.29 -12.95
C HIS A 241 24.03 1.19 -13.35
N GLU A 242 23.06 2.04 -12.96
CA GLU A 242 23.12 3.47 -13.26
C GLU A 242 24.15 4.23 -12.40
N ASN A 243 24.39 3.80 -11.15
CA ASN A 243 25.35 4.45 -10.25
C ASN A 243 26.84 4.16 -10.57
N TYR A 244 27.13 3.30 -11.55
CA TYR A 244 28.49 2.95 -12.00
C TYR A 244 28.81 3.42 -13.42
N LYS A 245 28.02 4.38 -13.95
CA LYS A 245 28.35 5.16 -15.15
C LYS A 245 28.67 6.60 -14.76
#